data_AF-A0A1I6PZ51-F1
#
_entry.id   AF-A0A1I6PZ51-F1
#
_cell.length_a   1.000
_cell.length_b   1.000
_cell.length_c   1.000
_cell.angle_alpha   90.00
_cell.angle_beta   90.00
_cell.angle_gamma   90.00
#
_symmetry.space_group_name_H-M   'P 1'
#
loop_
_entity.id
_entity.type
_entity.pdbx_description
1 polymer ?
#
loop_
_entity_poly.entity_id
_entity_poly.type
_entity_poly.pdbx_seq_one_letter_code
_entity_poly.pdbx_strand_id
1 'polypeptide(L)'
;MLCSCFDRYIDICMLMCDIFADMGELELAENLYPSVIQLCKTVRFDTSKIVQLHISLGELLLNQDKSEDTHDVYESANALCEKEDYTGVKYIDLLIKIGDLFYKKDDNEKTIQYFEKALGLLNNNYLKYKYAELFFKLSVCYAKIGSDKEIEYIRMYSNFRNPFN
;
A
#
# COMPACT_ATOMS: atom_id res chain seq x y z
N MET A 1 -22.54 11.09 19.41
CA MET A 1 -21.49 11.66 20.28
C MET A 1 -20.40 10.65 20.64
N LEU A 2 -20.69 9.33 20.70
CA LEU A 2 -19.68 8.27 20.92
C LEU A 2 -18.67 8.11 19.76
N CYS A 3 -19.09 8.31 18.51
CA CYS A 3 -18.23 8.19 17.32
C CYS A 3 -16.95 9.05 17.41
N SER A 4 -17.09 10.35 17.71
CA SER A 4 -15.95 11.28 17.66
C SER A 4 -14.85 11.01 18.69
N CYS A 5 -15.17 10.34 19.80
CA CYS A 5 -14.18 9.99 20.81
C CYS A 5 -13.33 8.79 20.35
N PHE A 6 -13.95 7.80 19.70
CA PHE A 6 -13.22 6.68 19.10
C PHE A 6 -12.38 7.12 17.91
N ASP A 7 -12.88 8.05 17.08
CA ASP A 7 -12.12 8.61 15.97
C ASP A 7 -10.81 9.26 16.46
N ARG A 8 -10.90 10.12 17.49
CA ARG A 8 -9.73 10.76 18.09
C ARG A 8 -8.80 9.77 18.78
N TYR A 9 -9.36 8.76 19.46
CA TYR A 9 -8.56 7.73 20.10
C TYR A 9 -7.74 6.94 19.07
N ILE A 10 -8.36 6.54 17.96
CA ILE A 10 -7.67 5.85 16.87
C ILE A 10 -6.58 6.74 16.26
N ASP A 11 -6.87 8.02 16.02
CA ASP A 11 -5.87 8.96 15.49
C ASP A 11 -4.68 9.11 16.46
N ILE A 12 -4.93 9.17 17.77
CA ILE A 12 -3.85 9.19 18.77
C ILE A 12 -3.05 7.89 18.74
N CYS A 13 -3.71 6.73 18.69
CA CYS A 13 -3.01 5.45 18.62
C CYS A 13 -2.19 5.31 17.34
N MET A 14 -2.70 5.78 16.19
CA MET A 14 -1.95 5.84 14.93
C MET A 14 -0.68 6.68 15.10
N LEU A 15 -0.80 7.88 15.68
CA LEU A 15 0.36 8.73 15.95
C LEU A 15 1.35 8.07 16.91
N MET A 16 0.87 7.38 17.94
CA MET A 16 1.74 6.64 18.86
C MET A 16 2.50 5.52 18.16
N CYS A 17 1.83 4.76 17.29
CA CYS A 17 2.50 3.73 16.49
C CYS A 17 3.61 4.32 15.61
N ASP A 18 3.33 5.43 14.92
CA ASP A 18 4.30 6.10 14.07
C ASP A 18 5.48 6.63 14.89
N ILE A 19 5.22 7.24 16.05
CA ILE A 19 6.27 7.70 16.99
C ILE A 19 7.12 6.53 17.49
N PHE A 20 6.51 5.40 17.87
CA PHE A 20 7.28 4.23 18.31
C PHE A 20 8.12 3.64 17.17
N ALA A 21 7.59 3.57 15.96
CA ALA A 21 8.33 3.14 14.78
C ALA A 21 9.54 4.06 14.51
N ASP A 22 9.35 5.38 14.57
CA ASP A 22 10.40 6.38 14.37
C ASP A 22 11.49 6.34 15.46
N MET A 23 11.10 6.01 16.70
CA MET A 23 12.05 5.83 17.81
C MET A 23 12.80 4.49 17.76
N GLY A 24 12.43 3.58 16.85
CA GLY A 24 12.99 2.23 16.80
C GLY A 24 12.47 1.29 17.89
N GLU A 25 11.39 1.69 18.59
CA GLU A 25 10.69 0.87 19.60
C GLU A 25 9.73 -0.11 18.92
N LEU A 26 10.31 -0.97 18.08
CA LEU A 26 9.58 -1.79 17.11
C LEU A 26 8.61 -2.77 17.79
N GLU A 27 8.98 -3.30 18.96
CA GLU A 27 8.14 -4.24 19.74
C GLU A 27 6.89 -3.57 20.31
N LEU A 28 6.99 -2.31 20.75
CA LEU A 28 5.84 -1.54 21.25
C LEU A 28 4.86 -1.23 20.11
N ALA A 29 5.39 -0.84 18.95
CA ALA A 29 4.60 -0.59 17.76
C ALA A 29 3.87 -1.85 17.27
N GLU A 30 4.59 -2.98 17.17
CA GLU A 30 4.04 -4.27 16.72
C GLU A 30 2.92 -4.78 17.62
N ASN A 31 2.99 -4.54 18.94
CA ASN A 31 1.93 -4.92 19.88
C ASN A 31 0.70 -3.98 19.80
N LEU A 32 0.91 -2.71 19.47
CA LEU A 32 -0.16 -1.70 19.44
C LEU A 32 -1.01 -1.80 18.17
N TYR A 33 -0.40 -2.02 17.00
CA TYR A 33 -1.11 -2.07 15.71
C TYR A 33 -2.29 -3.06 15.67
N PRO A 34 -2.14 -4.35 16.06
CA PRO A 34 -3.25 -5.32 16.02
C PRO A 34 -4.43 -4.90 16.89
N SER A 35 -4.14 -4.32 18.06
CA SER A 35 -5.16 -3.84 19.00
C SER A 35 -5.98 -2.70 18.39
N VAL A 36 -5.31 -1.76 17.73
CA VAL A 36 -5.97 -0.62 17.05
C VAL A 36 -6.77 -1.11 15.84
N ILE A 37 -6.22 -2.01 15.02
CA ILE A 37 -6.91 -2.59 13.88
C ILE A 37 -8.20 -3.30 14.31
N GLN A 38 -8.14 -4.09 15.39
CA GLN A 38 -9.31 -4.78 15.91
C GLN A 38 -10.37 -3.78 16.40
N LEU A 39 -9.96 -2.72 17.09
CA LEU A 39 -10.86 -1.65 17.50
C LEU A 39 -11.54 -1.00 16.28
N CYS A 40 -10.78 -0.63 15.26
CA CYS A 40 -11.31 -0.03 14.02
C CYS A 40 -12.35 -0.94 13.34
N LYS A 41 -12.12 -2.25 13.30
CA LYS A 41 -13.09 -3.22 12.76
C LYS A 41 -14.39 -3.26 13.58
N THR A 42 -14.32 -3.13 14.91
CA THR A 42 -15.52 -3.16 15.76
C THR A 42 -16.39 -1.91 15.64
N VAL A 43 -15.78 -0.73 15.43
CA VAL A 43 -16.52 0.53 15.34
C VAL A 43 -16.95 0.89 13.91
N ARG A 44 -16.75 -0.01 12.93
CA ARG A 44 -16.95 0.26 11.47
C ARG A 44 -16.27 1.54 11.03
N PHE A 45 -14.97 1.62 11.33
CA PHE A 45 -14.15 2.78 11.01
C PHE A 45 -13.86 2.90 9.52
N ASP A 46 -13.41 4.08 9.10
CA ASP A 46 -13.01 4.37 7.71
C ASP A 46 -12.00 3.34 7.19
N THR A 47 -12.39 2.60 6.15
CA THR A 47 -11.57 1.59 5.46
C THR A 47 -10.22 2.16 5.05
N SER A 48 -10.17 3.44 4.63
CA SER A 48 -8.93 4.13 4.26
C SER A 48 -7.90 4.12 5.39
N LYS A 49 -8.33 4.40 6.64
CA LYS A 49 -7.46 4.43 7.81
C LYS A 49 -7.03 3.03 8.24
N ILE A 50 -7.94 2.05 8.13
CA ILE A 50 -7.60 0.65 8.40
C ILE A 50 -6.52 0.17 7.43
N VAL A 51 -6.66 0.46 6.14
CA VAL A 51 -5.66 0.10 5.13
C VAL A 51 -4.34 0.79 5.42
N GLN A 52 -4.35 2.08 5.78
CA GLN A 52 -3.14 2.80 6.18
C GLN A 52 -2.43 2.13 7.37
N LEU A 53 -3.17 1.72 8.41
CA LEU A 53 -2.60 1.01 9.56
C LEU A 53 -1.88 -0.29 9.15
N HIS A 54 -2.48 -1.07 8.23
CA HIS A 54 -1.83 -2.29 7.74
C HIS A 54 -0.61 -1.99 6.88
N ILE A 55 -0.63 -0.92 6.07
CA ILE A 55 0.55 -0.49 5.30
C ILE A 55 1.70 -0.19 6.25
N SER A 56 1.47 0.65 7.28
CA SER A 56 2.49 1.03 8.26
C SER A 56 3.00 -0.17 9.05
N LEU A 57 2.12 -1.08 9.49
CA LEU A 57 2.53 -2.31 10.16
C LEU A 57 3.39 -3.19 9.24
N GLY A 58 3.00 -3.39 7.97
CA GLY A 58 3.82 -4.19 7.06
C GLY A 58 5.17 -3.54 6.74
N GLU A 59 5.25 -2.21 6.65
CA GLU A 59 6.54 -1.52 6.52
C GLU A 59 7.44 -1.73 7.75
N LEU A 60 6.85 -1.69 8.96
CA LEU A 60 7.55 -2.01 10.20
C LEU A 60 8.09 -3.44 10.18
N LEU A 61 7.28 -4.42 9.79
CA LEU A 61 7.66 -5.83 9.71
C LEU A 61 8.76 -6.06 8.65
N LEU A 62 8.70 -5.37 7.51
CA LEU A 62 9.77 -5.40 6.51
C LEU A 62 11.09 -4.87 7.06
N ASN A 63 11.06 -3.82 7.89
CA ASN A 63 12.28 -3.30 8.54
C ASN A 63 12.86 -4.28 9.57
N GLN A 64 12.07 -5.24 10.04
CA GLN A 64 12.48 -6.33 10.92
C GLN A 64 12.83 -7.62 10.16
N ASP A 65 12.92 -7.59 8.83
CA ASP A 65 13.09 -8.76 7.96
C ASP A 65 11.99 -9.85 8.09
N LYS A 66 10.82 -9.50 8.67
CA LYS A 66 9.65 -10.38 8.81
C LYS A 66 8.78 -10.35 7.55
N SER A 67 9.34 -10.85 6.45
CA SER A 67 8.71 -10.82 5.11
C SER A 67 7.44 -11.69 5.01
N GLU A 68 7.35 -12.77 5.78
CA GLU A 68 6.18 -13.66 5.80
C GLU A 68 5.01 -13.00 6.53
N ASP A 69 5.23 -12.48 7.74
CA ASP A 69 4.23 -11.72 8.50
C ASP A 69 3.73 -10.48 7.73
N THR A 70 4.63 -9.80 7.00
CA THR A 70 4.27 -8.68 6.11
C THR A 70 3.24 -9.11 5.06
N HIS A 71 3.43 -10.31 4.48
CA HIS A 71 2.53 -10.81 3.44
C HIS A 71 1.11 -10.97 3.99
N ASP A 72 0.98 -11.59 5.16
CA ASP A 72 -0.31 -11.82 5.82
C ASP A 72 -1.01 -10.50 6.17
N VAL A 73 -0.25 -9.52 6.69
CA VAL A 73 -0.78 -8.19 7.00
C VAL A 73 -1.31 -7.50 5.75
N TYR A 74 -0.56 -7.49 4.65
CA TYR A 74 -1.01 -6.86 3.41
C TYR A 74 -2.17 -7.62 2.73
N GLU A 75 -2.16 -8.95 2.75
CA GLU A 75 -3.24 -9.76 2.19
C GLU A 75 -4.54 -9.51 2.98
N SER A 76 -4.48 -9.44 4.30
CA SER A 76 -5.65 -9.14 5.13
C SER A 76 -6.25 -7.76 4.82
N ALA A 77 -5.42 -6.76 4.53
CA ALA A 77 -5.86 -5.43 4.12
C ALA A 77 -6.45 -5.45 2.70
N ASN A 78 -5.87 -6.22 1.79
CA ASN A 78 -6.37 -6.37 0.43
C ASN A 78 -7.74 -7.06 0.42
N ALA A 79 -7.92 -8.12 1.20
CA ALA A 79 -9.20 -8.80 1.37
C ALA A 79 -10.28 -7.86 1.95
N LEU A 80 -9.91 -6.96 2.87
CA LEU A 80 -10.81 -5.93 3.37
C LEU A 80 -11.20 -4.94 2.26
N CYS A 81 -10.26 -4.46 1.46
CA CYS A 81 -10.55 -3.55 0.34
C CYS A 81 -11.53 -4.17 -0.65
N GLU A 82 -11.29 -5.43 -1.05
CA GLU A 82 -12.16 -6.15 -1.99
C GLU A 82 -13.56 -6.39 -1.41
N LYS A 83 -13.65 -6.71 -0.12
CA LYS A 83 -14.93 -6.95 0.55
C LYS A 83 -15.79 -5.69 0.64
N GLU A 84 -15.17 -4.53 0.84
CA GLU A 84 -15.85 -3.24 1.01
C GLU A 84 -15.89 -2.41 -0.30
N ASP A 85 -15.52 -3.01 -1.45
CA ASP A 85 -15.41 -2.34 -2.75
C ASP A 85 -14.60 -1.02 -2.70
N TYR A 86 -13.59 -0.97 -1.83
CA TYR A 86 -12.83 0.24 -1.58
C TYR A 86 -11.82 0.49 -2.69
N THR A 87 -11.93 1.64 -3.37
CA THR A 87 -11.09 2.02 -4.52
C THR A 87 -10.25 3.28 -4.27
N GLY A 88 -10.07 3.63 -3.00
CA GLY A 88 -9.37 4.87 -2.61
C GLY A 88 -7.85 4.81 -2.76
N VAL A 89 -7.21 5.97 -2.57
CA VAL A 89 -5.76 6.16 -2.77
C VAL A 89 -4.92 5.22 -1.91
N LYS A 90 -5.37 4.91 -0.69
CA LYS A 90 -4.66 3.96 0.20
C LYS A 90 -4.67 2.54 -0.34
N TYR A 91 -5.67 2.18 -1.13
CA TYR A 91 -5.68 0.86 -1.77
C TYR A 91 -4.63 0.78 -2.89
N ILE A 92 -4.47 1.86 -3.66
CA ILE A 92 -3.41 1.97 -4.67
C ILE A 92 -2.04 1.80 -4.01
N ASP A 93 -1.80 2.51 -2.90
CA ASP A 93 -0.56 2.38 -2.12
C ASP A 93 -0.34 0.92 -1.68
N LEU A 94 -1.38 0.27 -1.12
CA LEU A 94 -1.31 -1.13 -0.69
C LEU A 94 -0.95 -2.09 -1.85
N LEU A 95 -1.61 -1.96 -3.00
CA LEU A 95 -1.36 -2.81 -4.16
C LEU A 95 0.07 -2.67 -4.68
N ILE A 96 0.62 -1.45 -4.66
CA ILE A 96 2.02 -1.21 -5.02
C ILE A 96 2.95 -1.90 -4.01
N LYS A 97 2.66 -1.83 -2.70
CA LYS A 97 3.47 -2.51 -1.67
C LYS A 97 3.44 -4.04 -1.81
N ILE A 98 2.28 -4.61 -2.13
CA ILE A 98 2.16 -6.05 -2.42
C ILE A 98 2.95 -6.41 -3.68
N GLY A 99 2.84 -5.62 -4.75
CA GLY A 99 3.63 -5.81 -5.96
C GLY A 99 5.14 -5.74 -5.70
N ASP A 100 5.60 -4.78 -4.90
CA ASP A 100 7.00 -4.66 -4.49
C ASP A 100 7.48 -5.88 -3.67
N LEU A 101 6.61 -6.46 -2.84
CA LEU A 101 6.91 -7.69 -2.09
C LEU A 101 7.11 -8.88 -3.04
N PHE A 102 6.24 -9.05 -4.04
CA PHE A 102 6.40 -10.11 -5.04
C PHE A 102 7.59 -9.88 -5.96
N TYR A 103 7.91 -8.62 -6.28
CA TYR A 103 9.07 -8.27 -7.08
C TYR A 103 10.36 -8.70 -6.38
N LYS A 104 10.45 -8.51 -5.06
CA LYS A 104 11.58 -8.99 -4.24
C LYS A 104 11.68 -10.52 -4.21
N LYS A 105 10.56 -11.23 -4.35
CA LYS A 105 10.51 -12.70 -4.46
C LYS A 105 10.75 -13.22 -5.88
N ASP A 106 11.03 -12.32 -6.83
CA ASP A 106 11.18 -12.58 -8.28
C ASP A 106 9.95 -13.24 -8.93
N ASP A 107 8.78 -13.11 -8.31
CA ASP A 107 7.48 -13.53 -8.87
C ASP A 107 6.96 -12.43 -9.81
N ASN A 108 7.49 -12.41 -11.03
CA ASN A 108 7.19 -11.37 -12.02
C ASN A 108 5.71 -11.37 -12.45
N GLU A 109 5.05 -12.54 -12.46
CA GLU A 109 3.64 -12.66 -12.84
C GLU A 109 2.74 -11.94 -11.83
N LYS A 110 2.88 -12.27 -10.53
CA LYS A 110 2.10 -11.58 -9.49
C LYS A 110 2.47 -10.11 -9.37
N THR A 111 3.75 -9.78 -9.53
CA THR A 111 4.19 -8.38 -9.52
C THR A 111 3.42 -7.55 -10.55
N ILE A 112 3.39 -8.02 -11.80
CA ILE A 112 2.68 -7.35 -12.89
C ILE A 112 1.19 -7.29 -12.58
N GLN A 113 0.59 -8.38 -12.10
CA GLN A 113 -0.83 -8.43 -11.75
C GLN A 113 -1.21 -7.34 -10.74
N TYR A 114 -0.46 -7.20 -9.64
CA TYR A 114 -0.75 -6.20 -8.61
C TYR A 114 -0.49 -4.77 -9.09
N PHE A 115 0.58 -4.54 -9.87
CA PHE A 115 0.85 -3.23 -10.45
C PHE A 115 -0.19 -2.81 -11.50
N GLU A 116 -0.64 -3.73 -12.37
CA GLU A 116 -1.73 -3.45 -13.32
C GLU A 116 -3.05 -3.19 -12.58
N LYS A 117 -3.33 -3.91 -11.49
CA LYS A 117 -4.50 -3.64 -10.63
C LYS A 117 -4.43 -2.24 -10.01
N ALA A 118 -3.27 -1.83 -9.50
CA ALA A 118 -3.06 -0.48 -8.99
C ALA A 118 -3.25 0.58 -10.09
N LEU A 119 -2.75 0.30 -11.30
CA LEU A 119 -2.90 1.16 -12.47
C LEU A 119 -4.37 1.35 -12.86
N GLY A 120 -5.17 0.28 -12.80
CA GLY A 120 -6.61 0.32 -13.09
C GLY A 120 -7.41 1.26 -12.17
N LEU A 121 -6.90 1.57 -10.98
CA LEU A 121 -7.51 2.50 -10.03
C LEU A 121 -7.10 3.97 -10.27
N LEU A 122 -6.13 4.25 -11.15
CA LEU A 122 -5.69 5.61 -11.47
C LEU A 122 -6.67 6.33 -12.42
N ASN A 123 -7.80 6.78 -11.86
CA ASN A 123 -8.94 7.31 -12.61
C ASN A 123 -8.80 8.77 -13.11
N ASN A 124 -7.74 9.49 -12.75
CA ASN A 124 -7.53 10.87 -13.16
C ASN A 124 -6.05 11.22 -13.33
N ASN A 125 -5.77 12.31 -14.04
CA ASN A 125 -4.40 12.73 -14.34
C ASN A 125 -3.60 13.09 -13.08
N TYR A 126 -4.22 13.69 -12.06
CA TYR A 126 -3.53 13.99 -10.80
C TYR A 126 -2.96 12.72 -10.14
N LEU A 127 -3.75 11.64 -10.08
CA LEU A 127 -3.28 10.36 -9.57
C LEU A 127 -2.20 9.77 -10.48
N LYS A 128 -2.33 9.84 -11.80
CA LYS A 128 -1.29 9.37 -12.72
C LYS A 128 0.03 10.11 -12.55
N TYR A 129 0.00 11.41 -12.29
CA TYR A 129 1.20 12.19 -11.93
C TYR A 129 1.79 11.75 -10.60
N LYS A 130 0.95 11.62 -9.57
CA LYS A 130 1.37 11.18 -8.23
C LYS A 130 2.04 9.80 -8.27
N TYR A 131 1.50 8.88 -9.07
CA TYR A 131 1.96 7.50 -9.19
C TYR A 131 2.76 7.25 -10.47
N ALA A 132 3.46 8.26 -10.99
CA ALA A 132 4.25 8.11 -12.22
C ALA A 132 5.26 6.97 -12.13
N GLU A 133 5.86 6.76 -10.95
CA GLU A 133 6.81 5.67 -10.69
C GLU A 133 6.23 4.27 -10.96
N LEU A 134 4.92 4.08 -10.85
CA LEU A 134 4.28 2.80 -11.16
C LEU A 134 4.47 2.41 -12.63
N PHE A 135 4.44 3.37 -13.56
CA PHE A 135 4.73 3.11 -14.98
C PHE A 135 6.18 2.65 -15.17
N PHE A 136 7.12 3.24 -14.43
CA PHE A 136 8.51 2.80 -14.47
C PHE A 136 8.67 1.37 -13.92
N LYS A 137 8.08 1.06 -12.76
CA LYS A 137 8.08 -0.28 -12.18
C LYS A 137 7.52 -1.33 -13.15
N LEU A 138 6.38 -1.04 -13.78
CA LEU A 138 5.79 -1.91 -14.81
C LEU A 138 6.71 -2.10 -16.01
N SER A 139 7.36 -1.02 -16.50
CA SER A 139 8.30 -1.16 -17.61
C SER A 139 9.46 -2.10 -17.29
N VAL A 140 10.02 -2.01 -16.08
CA VAL A 140 11.09 -2.91 -15.63
C VAL A 140 10.61 -4.36 -15.58
N CYS A 141 9.39 -4.59 -15.08
CA CYS A 141 8.80 -5.94 -15.07
C CYS A 141 8.57 -6.48 -16.49
N TYR A 142 8.07 -5.65 -17.40
CA TYR A 142 7.83 -6.05 -18.79
C TYR A 142 9.12 -6.28 -19.58
N ALA A 143 10.17 -5.52 -19.30
CA ALA A 143 11.51 -5.74 -19.84
C ALA A 143 12.05 -7.12 -19.45
N LYS A 144 11.90 -7.51 -18.17
CA LYS A 144 12.33 -8.82 -17.67
C LYS A 144 11.68 -9.99 -18.42
N ILE A 145 10.40 -9.86 -18.81
CA ILE A 145 9.68 -10.91 -19.54
C ILE A 145 9.76 -10.75 -21.07
N GLY A 146 10.49 -9.75 -21.57
CA GLY A 146 10.67 -9.50 -23.01
C GLY A 146 9.39 -9.06 -23.74
N SER A 147 8.50 -8.32 -23.08
CA SER A 147 7.25 -7.84 -23.67
C SER A 147 7.36 -6.42 -24.24
N ASP A 148 6.78 -6.20 -25.41
CA ASP A 148 6.71 -4.88 -26.07
C ASP A 148 6.01 -3.79 -25.23
N LYS A 149 5.21 -4.20 -24.23
CA LYS A 149 4.59 -3.29 -23.24
C LYS A 149 5.63 -2.44 -22.49
N GLU A 150 6.87 -2.89 -22.39
CA GLU A 150 7.98 -2.12 -21.82
C GLU A 150 8.04 -0.70 -22.39
N ILE A 151 8.06 -0.57 -23.73
CA ILE A 151 8.24 0.69 -24.43
C ILE A 151 7.07 1.64 -24.17
N GLU A 152 5.86 1.10 -24.12
CA GLU A 152 4.65 1.85 -23.80
C GLU A 152 4.74 2.48 -22.40
N TYR A 153 5.09 1.67 -21.40
CA TYR A 153 5.19 2.12 -20.03
C TYR A 153 6.34 3.11 -19.79
N ILE A 154 7.47 2.96 -20.49
CA ILE A 154 8.57 3.95 -20.47
C ILE A 154 8.12 5.30 -21.02
N ARG A 155 7.34 5.31 -22.11
CA ARG A 155 6.79 6.55 -22.67
C ARG A 155 5.81 7.21 -21.71
N MET A 156 4.90 6.45 -21.12
CA MET A 156 3.98 6.97 -20.11
C MET A 156 4.72 7.57 -18.92
N TYR A 157 5.72 6.86 -18.39
CA TYR A 157 6.57 7.37 -17.31
C TYR A 157 7.22 8.71 -17.67
N SER A 158 7.78 8.82 -18.88
CA SER A 158 8.45 10.03 -19.35
C SER A 158 7.48 11.22 -19.45
N ASN A 159 6.26 10.99 -19.96
CA ASN A 159 5.23 12.02 -20.10
C ASN A 159 4.73 12.54 -18.74
N PHE A 160 4.51 11.65 -17.77
CA PHE A 160 4.06 12.06 -16.45
C PHE A 160 5.18 12.64 -15.58
N ARG A 161 6.46 12.29 -15.85
CA ARG A 161 7.61 12.90 -15.15
C ARG A 161 7.98 14.28 -15.69
N ASN A 162 7.82 14.52 -16.99
CA ASN A 162 8.13 15.79 -17.66
C ASN A 162 6.97 16.22 -18.58
N PRO A 163 5.91 16.86 -18.04
CA PRO A 163 4.72 17.21 -18.82
C PRO A 163 4.92 18.36 -19.84
N PHE A 164 6.12 18.92 -19.94
CA PHE A 164 6.44 20.09 -20.78
C PHE A 164 7.48 19.80 -21.89
N ASN A 165 7.71 18.53 -22.23
CA ASN A 165 8.48 18.14 -23.43
C ASN A 165 7.59 17.96 -24.65
#